data_AF-A0A0F5QFI4-F1
#
_entry.id   AF-A0A0F5QFI4-F1
#
_cell.length_a   1.000
_cell.length_b   1.000
_cell.length_c   1.000
_cell.angle_alpha   90.00
_cell.angle_beta   90.00
_cell.angle_gamma   90.00
#
_symmetry.space_group_name_H-M   'P 1'
#
loop_
_entity.id
_entity.type
_entity.pdbx_description
1 polymer ?
#
loop_
_entity_poly.entity_id
_entity_poly.type
_entity_poly.pdbx_seq_one_letter_code
_entity_poly.pdbx_strand_id
1 'polypeptide(L)'
;MPERFPDSILSFEINLSDAGHDRPVLSAEAGRLFAKWANVEYTLSTMASVLLGDTAALAILDSIRARNSQTDAIKAAAQEKIEHEETRALLNPLFKLIERAARPRNMLAHCMWGTIPQLPDALLLCDPKAMLKASRLLLQTEGTRSTTAPSSIKTEFEHELTGSDAVPLAVTKLVRENTEVWRQADFHLPRKLLDRSIIGLTQLTIAISSDPHSAGAAQARSQLKAHLAETELLR
;
A
#
# COMPACT_ATOMS: atom_id res chain seq x y z
N MET A 1 11.92 -8.67 -2.30
CA MET A 1 10.86 -7.91 -3.01
C MET A 1 10.13 -8.94 -3.85
N PRO A 2 8.80 -8.84 -3.97
CA PRO A 2 8.02 -9.78 -4.77
C PRO A 2 8.59 -9.90 -6.17
N GLU A 3 8.63 -11.14 -6.67
CA GLU A 3 9.15 -11.43 -8.00
C GLU A 3 8.10 -11.14 -9.07
N ARG A 4 8.58 -10.90 -10.30
CA ARG A 4 7.70 -10.90 -11.47
C ARG A 4 7.27 -12.32 -11.81
N PHE A 5 6.14 -12.43 -12.48
CA PHE A 5 5.63 -13.71 -12.93
C PHE A 5 6.61 -14.44 -13.88
N PRO A 6 7.04 -15.69 -13.60
CA PRO A 6 8.14 -16.36 -14.32
C PRO A 6 7.83 -16.66 -15.79
N ASP A 7 8.74 -16.32 -16.70
CA ASP A 7 8.61 -16.57 -18.15
C ASP A 7 8.48 -18.05 -18.54
N SER A 8 8.91 -18.96 -17.66
CA SER A 8 8.79 -20.41 -17.83
C SER A 8 7.35 -20.93 -17.78
N ILE A 9 6.41 -20.18 -17.19
CA ILE A 9 5.01 -20.58 -17.07
C ILE A 9 4.25 -20.06 -18.30
N LEU A 10 3.95 -20.94 -19.25
CA LEU A 10 3.33 -20.55 -20.53
C LEU A 10 1.79 -20.58 -20.50
N SER A 11 1.18 -21.38 -19.63
CA SER A 11 -0.28 -21.44 -19.46
C SER A 11 -0.74 -20.54 -18.31
N PHE A 12 -1.77 -19.71 -18.57
CA PHE A 12 -2.36 -18.79 -17.59
C PHE A 12 -3.73 -19.28 -17.16
N GLU A 13 -3.74 -20.24 -16.24
CA GLU A 13 -4.95 -20.70 -15.56
C GLU A 13 -4.97 -20.16 -14.12
N ILE A 14 -4.99 -18.83 -14.00
CA ILE A 14 -5.04 -18.19 -12.68
C ILE A 14 -6.43 -18.38 -12.08
N ASN A 15 -6.49 -19.05 -10.94
CA ASN A 15 -7.70 -19.13 -10.14
C ASN A 15 -7.83 -17.85 -9.29
N LEU A 16 -8.86 -17.05 -9.56
CA LEU A 16 -9.17 -15.80 -8.83
C LEU A 16 -10.32 -15.96 -7.82
N SER A 17 -10.86 -17.17 -7.64
CA SER A 17 -12.11 -17.38 -6.90
C SER A 17 -11.93 -17.49 -5.38
N ASP A 18 -10.93 -18.27 -4.91
CA ASP A 18 -10.73 -18.53 -3.47
C ASP A 18 -9.25 -18.68 -3.09
N ALA A 19 -8.43 -17.76 -3.60
CA ALA A 19 -6.98 -17.78 -3.37
C ALA A 19 -6.58 -17.75 -1.87
N GLY A 20 -7.41 -17.12 -1.02
CA GLY A 20 -7.19 -17.07 0.42
C GLY A 20 -7.36 -18.43 1.10
N HIS A 21 -8.34 -19.23 0.68
CA HIS A 21 -8.51 -20.61 1.12
C HIS A 21 -7.39 -21.50 0.58
N ASP A 22 -7.05 -21.34 -0.70
CA ASP A 22 -6.02 -22.13 -1.40
C ASP A 22 -4.60 -21.89 -0.84
N ARG A 23 -4.35 -20.72 -0.23
CA ARG A 23 -3.05 -20.30 0.32
C ARG A 23 -3.21 -19.75 1.75
N PRO A 24 -3.64 -20.57 2.71
CA PRO A 24 -4.05 -20.10 4.03
C PRO A 24 -2.89 -19.47 4.82
N VAL A 25 -1.67 -19.99 4.65
CA VAL A 25 -0.47 -19.43 5.29
C VAL A 25 -0.17 -18.01 4.77
N LEU A 26 -0.26 -17.78 3.46
CA LEU A 26 -0.02 -16.45 2.86
C LEU A 26 -1.15 -15.47 3.17
N SER A 27 -2.40 -15.96 3.18
CA SER A 27 -3.58 -15.20 3.62
C SER A 27 -3.41 -14.73 5.07
N ALA A 28 -2.93 -15.61 5.97
CA ALA A 28 -2.64 -15.23 7.34
C ALA A 28 -1.53 -14.17 7.44
N GLU A 29 -0.49 -14.24 6.61
CA GLU A 29 0.56 -13.21 6.56
C GLU A 29 0.02 -11.85 6.09
N ALA A 30 -0.85 -11.83 5.08
CA ALA A 30 -1.56 -10.62 4.67
C ALA A 30 -2.45 -10.07 5.80
N GLY A 31 -3.18 -10.94 6.52
CA GLY A 31 -3.96 -10.56 7.69
C GLY A 31 -3.13 -9.89 8.79
N ARG A 32 -1.91 -10.39 9.05
CA ARG A 32 -0.97 -9.74 10.00
C ARG A 32 -0.56 -8.34 9.54
N LEU A 33 -0.34 -8.13 8.24
CA LEU A 33 -0.04 -6.81 7.69
C LEU A 33 -1.23 -5.86 7.85
N PHE A 34 -2.46 -6.31 7.60
CA PHE A 34 -3.66 -5.50 7.81
C PHE A 34 -3.84 -5.10 9.27
N ALA A 35 -3.65 -6.04 10.21
CA ALA A 35 -3.72 -5.75 11.64
C ALA A 35 -2.66 -4.74 12.08
N LYS A 36 -1.41 -4.89 11.62
CA LYS A 36 -0.34 -3.91 11.92
C LYS A 36 -0.62 -2.54 11.29
N TRP A 37 -1.18 -2.50 10.09
CA TRP A 37 -1.59 -1.24 9.48
C TRP A 37 -2.70 -0.53 10.28
N ALA A 38 -3.68 -1.27 10.81
CA ALA A 38 -4.67 -0.70 11.71
C ALA A 38 -4.02 -0.05 12.96
N ASN A 39 -2.94 -0.62 13.49
CA ASN A 39 -2.18 0.00 14.58
C ASN A 39 -1.45 1.29 14.15
N VAL A 40 -0.95 1.35 12.92
CA VAL A 40 -0.40 2.58 12.33
C VAL A 40 -1.48 3.66 12.25
N GLU A 41 -2.67 3.32 11.73
CA GLU A 41 -3.82 4.24 11.65
C GLU A 41 -4.26 4.74 13.04
N TYR A 42 -4.32 3.85 14.02
CA TYR A 42 -4.62 4.21 15.41
C TYR A 42 -3.59 5.16 16.01
N THR A 43 -2.29 4.91 15.79
CA THR A 43 -1.22 5.76 16.34
C THR A 43 -1.16 7.10 15.62
N LEU A 44 -1.42 7.15 14.30
CA LEU A 44 -1.61 8.39 13.56
C LEU A 44 -2.77 9.22 14.11
N SER A 45 -3.90 8.56 14.41
CA SER A 45 -5.08 9.21 15.00
C SER A 45 -4.79 9.76 16.39
N THR A 46 -4.03 9.01 17.20
CA THR A 46 -3.58 9.44 18.52
C THR A 46 -2.67 10.68 18.42
N MET A 47 -1.72 10.67 17.48
CA MET A 47 -0.85 11.83 17.21
C MET A 47 -1.67 13.05 16.77
N ALA A 48 -2.66 12.85 15.89
CA ALA A 48 -3.56 13.92 15.47
C ALA A 48 -4.37 14.48 16.65
N SER A 49 -4.86 13.62 17.56
CA SER A 49 -5.51 14.02 18.81
C SER A 49 -4.63 14.93 19.66
N VAL A 50 -3.35 14.57 19.82
CA VAL A 50 -2.39 15.38 20.59
C VAL A 50 -2.15 16.74 19.95
N LEU A 51 -2.10 16.81 18.61
CA LEU A 51 -1.82 18.06 17.88
C LEU A 51 -3.02 19.00 17.79
N LEU A 52 -4.23 18.45 17.64
CA LEU A 52 -5.42 19.20 17.22
C LEU A 52 -6.54 19.18 18.26
N GLY A 53 -6.46 18.32 19.26
CA GLY A 53 -7.55 17.97 20.16
C GLY A 53 -8.46 16.90 19.55
N ASP A 54 -9.08 16.09 20.42
CA ASP A 54 -9.84 14.89 20.05
C ASP A 54 -10.96 15.17 19.04
N THR A 55 -11.75 16.22 19.26
CA THR A 55 -12.88 16.56 18.39
C THR A 55 -12.43 16.92 16.98
N ALA A 56 -11.33 17.66 16.84
CA ALA A 56 -10.80 18.05 15.53
C ALA A 56 -10.16 16.87 14.81
N ALA A 57 -9.44 16.02 15.55
CA ALA A 57 -8.85 14.79 15.01
C ALA A 57 -9.93 13.85 14.47
N LEU A 58 -11.00 13.59 15.23
CA LEU A 58 -12.13 12.78 14.80
C LEU A 58 -12.84 13.37 13.58
N ALA A 59 -13.07 14.69 13.56
CA ALA A 59 -13.70 15.36 12.40
C ALA A 59 -12.87 15.21 11.11
N ILE A 60 -11.54 15.29 11.18
CA ILE A 60 -10.65 15.09 10.03
C ILE A 60 -10.71 13.63 9.56
N LEU A 61 -10.70 12.68 10.50
CA LEU A 61 -10.78 11.26 10.18
C LEU A 61 -12.13 10.90 9.55
N ASP A 62 -13.24 11.42 10.06
CA ASP A 62 -14.59 11.15 9.55
C ASP A 62 -14.86 11.83 8.20
N SER A 63 -14.36 13.05 8.00
CA SER A 63 -14.62 13.82 6.78
C SER A 63 -13.84 13.32 5.57
N ILE A 64 -12.68 12.69 5.78
CA ILE A 64 -11.81 12.25 4.70
C ILE A 64 -11.94 10.72 4.50
N ARG A 65 -12.75 10.31 3.52
CA ARG A 65 -12.95 8.88 3.20
C ARG A 65 -11.71 8.17 2.65
N ALA A 66 -10.79 8.91 2.02
CA ALA A 66 -9.58 8.35 1.43
C ALA A 66 -8.42 8.40 2.43
N ARG A 67 -7.89 7.23 2.80
CA ARG A 67 -6.87 7.11 3.88
C ARG A 67 -5.56 7.83 3.59
N ASN A 68 -5.15 7.89 2.32
CA ASN A 68 -3.98 8.67 1.92
C ASN A 68 -4.20 10.16 2.20
N SER A 69 -5.40 10.67 1.89
CA SER A 69 -5.77 12.06 2.16
C SER A 69 -5.85 12.38 3.66
N GLN A 70 -6.25 11.41 4.50
CA GLN A 70 -6.19 11.57 5.97
C GLN A 70 -4.74 11.74 6.44
N THR A 71 -3.84 10.89 5.93
CA THR A 71 -2.42 10.92 6.28
C THR A 71 -1.77 12.26 5.86
N ASP A 72 -2.08 12.75 4.66
CA ASP A 72 -1.58 14.05 4.18
C ASP A 72 -2.12 15.22 5.00
N ALA A 73 -3.40 15.19 5.37
CA ALA A 73 -4.01 16.23 6.21
C ALA A 73 -3.35 16.28 7.60
N ILE A 74 -3.14 15.11 8.22
CA ILE A 74 -2.44 15.01 9.52
C ILE A 74 -1.00 15.53 9.39
N LYS A 75 -0.29 15.16 8.32
CA LYS A 75 1.08 15.64 8.06
C LYS A 75 1.13 17.16 7.94
N ALA A 76 0.23 17.75 7.17
CA ALA A 76 0.14 19.20 6.99
C ALA A 76 -0.15 19.90 8.32
N ALA A 77 -1.11 19.39 9.09
CA ALA A 77 -1.45 19.93 10.41
C ALA A 77 -0.27 19.83 11.39
N ALA A 78 0.46 18.71 11.39
CA ALA A 78 1.66 18.53 12.20
C ALA A 78 2.78 19.51 11.81
N GLN A 79 2.98 19.77 10.52
CA GLN A 79 3.98 20.71 10.03
C GLN A 79 3.73 22.15 10.52
N GLU A 80 2.46 22.51 10.66
CA GLU A 80 2.02 23.83 11.15
C GLU A 80 2.08 23.93 12.67
N LYS A 81 1.63 22.90 13.40
CA LYS A 81 1.46 22.93 14.86
C LYS A 81 2.73 22.65 15.65
N ILE A 82 3.71 21.95 15.09
CA ILE A 82 4.95 21.64 15.80
C ILE A 82 5.93 22.82 15.69
N GLU A 83 6.09 23.55 16.78
CA GLU A 83 7.00 24.71 16.86
C GLU A 83 8.48 24.29 17.00
N HIS A 84 8.75 23.20 17.73
CA HIS A 84 10.10 22.75 18.00
C HIS A 84 10.78 22.19 16.74
N GLU A 85 11.79 22.91 16.25
CA GLU A 85 12.41 22.68 14.93
C GLU A 85 12.92 21.24 14.75
N GLU A 86 13.62 20.69 15.74
CA GLU A 86 14.13 19.33 15.60
C GLU A 86 13.02 18.28 15.56
N THR A 87 11.88 18.53 16.21
CA THR A 87 10.73 17.61 16.18
C THR A 87 10.09 17.68 14.79
N ARG A 88 9.89 18.91 14.29
CA ARG A 88 9.33 19.18 12.97
C ARG A 88 10.18 18.57 11.84
N ALA A 89 11.51 18.63 11.96
CA ALA A 89 12.43 18.04 10.98
C ALA A 89 12.28 16.51 10.82
N LEU A 90 11.73 15.81 11.83
CA LEU A 90 11.54 14.35 11.80
C LEU A 90 10.24 13.91 11.12
N LEU A 91 9.30 14.83 10.85
CA LEU A 91 8.04 14.51 10.19
C LEU A 91 8.25 13.90 8.80
N ASN A 92 8.98 14.60 7.93
CA ASN A 92 9.15 14.18 6.54
C ASN A 92 9.78 12.78 6.40
N PRO A 93 10.89 12.46 7.09
CA PRO A 93 11.43 11.10 7.10
C PRO A 93 10.45 10.04 7.62
N LEU A 94 9.71 10.34 8.70
CA LEU A 94 8.73 9.41 9.27
C LEU A 94 7.57 9.13 8.32
N PHE A 95 7.00 10.16 7.70
CA PHE A 95 5.91 9.99 6.74
C PHE A 95 6.37 9.23 5.48
N LYS A 96 7.61 9.46 5.01
CA LYS A 96 8.20 8.63 3.95
C LYS A 96 8.30 7.15 4.33
N LEU A 97 8.62 6.85 5.60
CA LEU A 97 8.61 5.46 6.10
C LEU A 97 7.20 4.88 6.09
N ILE A 98 6.20 5.62 6.56
CA ILE A 98 4.78 5.19 6.55
C ILE A 98 4.30 4.93 5.13
N GLU A 99 4.59 5.83 4.19
CA GLU A 99 4.26 5.67 2.76
C GLU A 99 4.91 4.41 2.16
N ARG A 100 6.18 4.13 2.49
CA ARG A 100 6.87 2.89 2.09
C ARG A 100 6.19 1.65 2.67
N ALA A 101 5.74 1.70 3.92
CA ALA A 101 5.03 0.59 4.57
C ALA A 101 3.62 0.38 3.99
N ALA A 102 2.95 1.46 3.58
CA ALA A 102 1.60 1.43 3.01
C ALA A 102 1.53 0.72 1.66
N ARG A 103 2.57 0.84 0.82
CA ARG A 103 2.58 0.27 -0.55
C ARG A 103 2.29 -1.24 -0.57
N PRO A 104 3.08 -2.12 0.09
CA PRO A 104 2.79 -3.55 0.20
C PRO A 104 1.36 -3.86 0.64
N ARG A 105 0.89 -3.17 1.69
CA ARG A 105 -0.45 -3.33 2.23
C ARG A 105 -1.52 -2.96 1.19
N ASN A 106 -1.33 -1.86 0.48
CA ASN A 106 -2.29 -1.40 -0.54
C ASN A 106 -2.36 -2.38 -1.71
N MET A 107 -1.23 -2.97 -2.11
CA MET A 107 -1.22 -4.02 -3.12
C MET A 107 -2.04 -5.23 -2.67
N LEU A 108 -1.81 -5.71 -1.45
CA LEU A 108 -2.57 -6.82 -0.87
C LEU A 108 -4.07 -6.49 -0.71
N ALA A 109 -4.43 -5.26 -0.37
CA ALA A 109 -5.83 -4.87 -0.15
C ALA A 109 -6.61 -4.61 -1.45
N HIS A 110 -5.92 -4.24 -2.53
CA HIS A 110 -6.58 -3.76 -3.75
C HIS A 110 -6.33 -4.61 -4.99
N CYS A 111 -5.32 -5.49 -5.00
CA CYS A 111 -5.14 -6.44 -6.10
C CYS A 111 -6.08 -7.64 -5.97
N MET A 112 -6.39 -8.27 -7.11
CA MET A 112 -7.07 -9.55 -7.10
C MET A 112 -6.08 -10.63 -6.65
N TRP A 113 -6.48 -11.44 -5.69
CA TRP A 113 -5.67 -12.55 -5.22
C TRP A 113 -5.89 -13.75 -6.13
N GLY A 114 -4.80 -14.31 -6.64
CA GLY A 114 -4.82 -15.45 -7.54
C GLY A 114 -3.91 -16.58 -7.09
N THR A 115 -4.21 -17.78 -7.56
CA THR A 115 -3.36 -18.96 -7.43
C THR A 115 -3.16 -19.62 -8.78
N ILE A 116 -2.06 -20.36 -8.91
CA ILE A 116 -1.80 -21.18 -10.09
C ILE A 116 -1.10 -22.48 -9.66
N PRO A 117 -1.41 -23.67 -10.22
CA PRO A 117 -0.80 -24.93 -9.81
C PRO A 117 0.72 -24.97 -9.91
N GLN A 118 1.30 -24.24 -10.87
CA GLN A 118 2.74 -24.17 -11.13
C GLN A 118 3.49 -23.36 -10.05
N LEU A 119 2.78 -22.57 -9.23
CA LEU A 119 3.34 -21.84 -8.08
C LEU A 119 2.51 -22.18 -6.82
N PRO A 120 2.67 -23.40 -6.27
CA PRO A 120 1.85 -23.88 -5.17
C PRO A 120 2.11 -23.15 -3.85
N ASP A 121 3.25 -22.49 -3.72
CA ASP A 121 3.72 -21.78 -2.52
C ASP A 121 3.67 -20.25 -2.68
N ALA A 122 3.01 -19.75 -3.73
CA ALA A 122 2.87 -18.32 -3.99
C ALA A 122 1.40 -17.87 -4.02
N LEU A 123 1.23 -16.58 -3.69
CA LEU A 123 0.02 -15.80 -3.91
C LEU A 123 0.28 -14.83 -5.07
N LEU A 124 -0.60 -14.81 -6.05
CA LEU A 124 -0.52 -13.88 -7.17
C LEU A 124 -1.33 -12.64 -6.85
N LEU A 125 -0.73 -11.46 -7.01
CA LEU A 125 -1.44 -10.18 -6.89
C LEU A 125 -1.58 -9.58 -8.28
N CYS A 126 -2.78 -9.71 -8.85
CA CYS A 126 -3.10 -9.21 -10.19
C CYS A 126 -3.71 -7.79 -10.11
N ASP A 127 -3.16 -6.84 -10.86
CA ASP A 127 -3.73 -5.48 -10.95
C ASP A 127 -5.16 -5.53 -11.52
N PRO A 128 -6.19 -5.06 -10.80
CA PRO A 128 -7.57 -5.04 -11.29
C PRO A 128 -7.75 -4.27 -12.60
N LYS A 129 -6.96 -3.23 -12.84
CA LYS A 129 -7.00 -2.46 -14.10
C LYS A 129 -6.48 -3.30 -15.26
N ALA A 130 -5.42 -4.07 -15.04
CA ALA A 130 -4.90 -4.99 -16.05
C ALA A 130 -5.91 -6.13 -16.30
N MET A 131 -6.53 -6.67 -15.25
CA MET A 131 -7.56 -7.71 -15.40
C MET A 131 -8.78 -7.20 -16.15
N LEU A 132 -9.23 -5.97 -15.88
CA LEU A 132 -10.34 -5.35 -16.62
C LEU A 132 -10.00 -5.20 -18.11
N LYS A 133 -8.80 -4.72 -18.43
CA LYS A 133 -8.32 -4.59 -19.81
C LYS A 133 -8.23 -5.96 -20.49
N ALA A 134 -7.68 -6.98 -19.83
CA ALA A 134 -7.62 -8.34 -20.33
C ALA A 134 -9.00 -8.92 -20.63
N SER A 135 -9.96 -8.78 -19.71
CA SER A 135 -11.35 -9.20 -19.92
C SER A 135 -11.99 -8.48 -21.09
N ARG A 136 -11.73 -7.17 -21.28
CA ARG A 136 -12.25 -6.45 -22.45
C ARG A 136 -11.67 -6.95 -23.76
N LEU A 137 -10.38 -7.26 -23.82
CA LEU A 137 -9.74 -7.85 -25.00
C LEU A 137 -10.36 -9.20 -25.37
N LEU A 138 -10.66 -10.04 -24.38
CA LEU A 138 -11.30 -11.35 -24.61
C LEU A 138 -12.76 -11.25 -25.06
N LEU A 139 -13.50 -10.25 -24.56
CA LEU A 139 -14.93 -10.05 -24.85
C LEU A 139 -15.17 -9.25 -26.14
N GLN A 140 -14.17 -8.54 -26.66
CA GLN A 140 -14.29 -7.81 -27.91
C GLN A 140 -14.12 -8.78 -29.09
N THR A 141 -15.23 -9.32 -29.55
CA THR A 141 -15.26 -10.27 -30.66
C THR A 141 -15.17 -9.62 -32.04
N GLU A 142 -15.33 -8.29 -32.18
CA GLU A 142 -15.06 -7.52 -33.42
C GLU A 142 -15.26 -5.99 -33.21
N GLY A 143 -14.34 -5.15 -33.73
CA GLY A 143 -14.48 -3.70 -33.89
C GLY A 143 -14.05 -2.78 -32.72
N THR A 144 -13.67 -1.53 -33.05
CA THR A 144 -13.30 -0.48 -32.09
C THR A 144 -14.54 0.06 -31.38
N ARG A 145 -14.70 -0.22 -30.08
CA ARG A 145 -15.76 0.38 -29.26
C ARG A 145 -15.18 1.45 -28.33
N SER A 146 -15.39 2.72 -28.69
CA SER A 146 -15.22 3.84 -27.77
C SER A 146 -16.41 3.87 -26.81
N THR A 147 -16.14 3.77 -25.51
CA THR A 147 -17.14 3.96 -24.45
C THR A 147 -16.82 5.24 -23.70
N THR A 148 -17.61 6.29 -23.94
CA THR A 148 -17.57 7.53 -23.15
C THR A 148 -18.39 7.37 -21.88
N ALA A 149 -17.75 7.51 -20.73
CA ALA A 149 -18.44 7.60 -19.43
C ALA A 149 -18.73 9.07 -19.10
N PRO A 150 -19.94 9.43 -18.61
CA PRO A 150 -20.23 10.76 -18.10
C PRO A 150 -19.64 10.89 -16.69
N SER A 151 -18.33 11.04 -16.58
CA SER A 151 -17.69 11.50 -15.35
C SER A 151 -16.41 12.27 -15.69
N SER A 152 -15.96 13.11 -14.77
CA SER A 152 -14.81 14.03 -14.88
C SER A 152 -13.44 13.38 -15.18
N ILE A 153 -13.41 12.08 -15.50
CA ILE A 153 -12.22 11.31 -15.84
C ILE A 153 -12.44 10.71 -17.23
N LYS A 154 -12.03 11.44 -18.27
CA LYS A 154 -11.93 10.88 -19.62
C LYS A 154 -10.91 9.76 -19.59
N THR A 155 -11.35 8.53 -19.81
CA THR A 155 -10.44 7.43 -20.12
C THR A 155 -10.73 7.00 -21.55
N GLU A 156 -9.86 7.41 -22.47
CA GLU A 156 -9.90 6.98 -23.86
C GLU A 156 -9.12 5.66 -23.97
N PHE A 157 -9.72 4.68 -24.64
CA PHE A 157 -9.11 3.37 -24.88
C PHE A 157 -9.15 3.12 -26.39
N GLU A 158 -7.99 3.18 -27.03
CA GLU A 158 -7.81 2.81 -28.43
C GLU A 158 -7.14 1.43 -28.49
N HIS A 159 -7.71 0.52 -29.29
CA HIS A 159 -7.11 -0.78 -29.57
C HIS A 159 -7.36 -1.18 -31.02
N GLU A 160 -6.28 -1.43 -31.77
CA GLU A 160 -6.27 -2.16 -33.03
C GLU A 160 -5.56 -3.50 -32.78
N LEU A 161 -6.31 -4.60 -32.77
CA LEU A 161 -5.75 -5.94 -32.82
C LEU A 161 -6.41 -6.68 -33.99
N THR A 162 -5.62 -6.91 -35.05
CA THR A 162 -6.03 -7.67 -36.23
C THR A 162 -5.48 -9.09 -36.13
N GLY A 163 -6.36 -10.07 -35.86
CA GLY A 163 -6.03 -11.51 -35.90
C GLY A 163 -6.39 -12.29 -34.62
N SER A 164 -6.97 -13.49 -34.81
CA SER A 164 -7.44 -14.40 -33.75
C SER A 164 -6.34 -14.77 -32.72
N ASP A 165 -5.10 -14.96 -33.16
CA ASP A 165 -4.00 -15.40 -32.29
C ASP A 165 -3.28 -14.25 -31.56
N ALA A 166 -3.52 -13.00 -31.98
CA ALA A 166 -2.90 -11.82 -31.38
C ALA A 166 -3.51 -11.47 -30.00
N VAL A 167 -4.80 -11.77 -29.81
CA VAL A 167 -5.55 -11.44 -28.59
C VAL A 167 -5.09 -12.28 -27.39
N PRO A 168 -4.99 -13.63 -27.46
CA PRO A 168 -4.48 -14.43 -26.34
C PRO A 168 -3.07 -14.05 -25.90
N LEU A 169 -2.19 -13.72 -26.85
CA LEU A 169 -0.82 -13.29 -26.57
C LEU A 169 -0.80 -11.92 -25.87
N ALA A 170 -1.60 -10.96 -26.35
CA ALA A 170 -1.72 -9.63 -25.73
C ALA A 170 -2.28 -9.72 -24.30
N VAL A 171 -3.31 -10.54 -24.08
CA VAL A 171 -3.89 -10.80 -22.76
C VAL A 171 -2.84 -11.43 -21.83
N THR A 172 -2.15 -12.47 -22.30
CA THR A 172 -1.10 -13.16 -21.53
C THR A 172 0.00 -12.19 -21.10
N LYS A 173 0.50 -11.38 -22.03
CA LYS A 173 1.52 -10.37 -21.76
C LYS A 173 1.03 -9.35 -20.72
N LEU A 174 -0.18 -8.82 -20.90
CA LEU A 174 -0.77 -7.83 -20.02
C LEU A 174 -0.94 -8.37 -18.58
N VAL A 175 -1.47 -9.58 -18.43
CA VAL A 175 -1.64 -10.23 -17.12
C VAL A 175 -0.29 -10.46 -16.45
N ARG A 176 0.69 -11.00 -17.19
CA ARG A 176 2.05 -11.28 -16.70
C ARG A 176 2.75 -10.03 -16.19
N GLU A 177 2.76 -8.97 -16.98
CA GLU A 177 3.46 -7.72 -16.66
C GLU A 177 2.86 -6.99 -15.44
N ASN A 178 1.60 -7.29 -15.11
CA ASN A 178 0.85 -6.64 -14.03
C ASN A 178 0.42 -7.63 -12.93
N THR A 179 1.15 -8.74 -12.78
CA THR A 179 0.98 -9.70 -11.70
C THR A 179 2.28 -9.83 -10.90
N GLU A 180 2.20 -9.59 -9.60
CA GLU A 180 3.31 -9.87 -8.67
C GLU A 180 3.16 -11.25 -8.04
N VAL A 181 4.29 -11.94 -7.85
CA VAL A 181 4.36 -13.24 -7.19
C VAL A 181 4.86 -13.03 -5.76
N TRP A 182 3.98 -13.28 -4.79
CA TRP A 182 4.25 -13.12 -3.37
C TRP A 182 4.47 -14.47 -2.71
N ARG A 183 5.65 -14.65 -2.11
CA ARG A 183 5.98 -15.80 -1.27
C ARG A 183 6.05 -15.38 0.19
N GLN A 184 6.11 -16.35 1.10
CA GLN A 184 6.14 -16.07 2.54
C GLN A 184 7.28 -15.11 2.94
N ALA A 185 8.45 -15.24 2.31
CA ALA A 185 9.60 -14.37 2.58
C ALA A 185 9.34 -12.89 2.24
N ASP A 186 8.49 -12.60 1.25
CA ASP A 186 8.19 -11.24 0.81
C ASP A 186 7.41 -10.42 1.85
N PHE A 187 6.78 -11.09 2.82
CA PHE A 187 6.06 -10.45 3.93
C PHE A 187 7.00 -9.95 5.04
N HIS A 188 8.27 -10.36 5.07
CA HIS A 188 9.18 -9.96 6.15
C HIS A 188 9.47 -8.46 6.16
N LEU A 189 9.86 -7.89 5.02
CA LEU A 189 10.19 -6.47 4.92
C LEU A 189 8.98 -5.57 5.20
N PRO A 190 7.79 -5.79 4.61
CA PRO A 190 6.60 -5.01 4.94
C PRO A 190 6.22 -5.04 6.43
N ARG A 191 6.32 -6.21 7.09
CA ARG A 191 6.07 -6.31 8.54
C ARG A 191 7.04 -5.43 9.33
N LYS A 192 8.33 -5.52 8.99
CA LYS A 192 9.38 -4.70 9.63
C LYS A 192 9.13 -3.21 9.42
N LEU A 193 8.75 -2.80 8.20
CA LEU A 193 8.42 -1.40 7.92
C LEU A 193 7.23 -0.91 8.76
N LEU A 194 6.17 -1.71 8.90
CA LEU A 194 5.02 -1.36 9.74
C LEU A 194 5.39 -1.25 11.23
N ASP A 195 6.14 -2.20 11.76
CA ASP A 195 6.61 -2.14 13.15
C ASP A 195 7.44 -0.88 13.40
N ARG A 196 8.28 -0.52 12.43
CA ARG A 196 9.06 0.70 12.48
C ARG A 196 8.20 1.95 12.36
N SER A 197 7.17 1.96 11.54
CA SER A 197 6.20 3.07 11.47
C SER A 197 5.51 3.29 12.80
N ILE A 198 5.05 2.22 13.46
CA ILE A 198 4.38 2.30 14.77
C ILE A 198 5.32 2.91 15.81
N ILE A 199 6.52 2.35 15.96
CA ILE A 199 7.53 2.88 16.91
C ILE A 199 7.84 4.34 16.61
N GLY A 200 8.05 4.69 15.33
CA GLY A 200 8.37 6.06 14.93
C GLY A 200 7.26 7.06 15.27
N LEU A 201 6.01 6.68 15.01
CA LEU A 201 4.83 7.48 15.37
C LEU A 201 4.68 7.63 16.88
N THR A 202 4.90 6.57 17.66
CA THR A 202 4.87 6.64 19.12
C THR A 202 5.93 7.62 19.65
N GLN A 203 7.17 7.53 19.17
CA GLN A 203 8.24 8.43 19.60
C GLN A 203 7.97 9.88 19.21
N LEU A 204 7.45 10.12 18.01
CA LEU A 204 7.04 11.45 17.61
C LEU A 204 5.92 11.98 18.51
N THR A 205 4.90 11.15 18.80
CA THR A 205 3.77 11.48 19.67
C THR A 205 4.23 11.87 21.07
N ILE A 206 5.19 11.13 21.64
CA ILE A 206 5.80 11.48 22.93
C ILE A 206 6.49 12.84 22.84
N ALA A 207 7.31 13.06 21.81
CA ALA A 207 8.06 14.30 21.63
C ALA A 207 7.18 15.55 21.44
N ILE A 208 5.96 15.41 20.93
CA ILE A 208 4.99 16.51 20.78
C ILE A 208 4.08 16.70 22.01
N SER A 209 3.83 15.64 22.79
CA SER A 209 2.91 15.67 23.93
C SER A 209 3.49 16.30 25.20
N SER A 210 4.82 16.32 25.31
CA SER A 210 5.55 16.85 26.46
C SER A 210 6.04 18.27 26.21
N ASP A 211 6.48 18.96 27.26
CA ASP A 211 7.28 20.19 27.11
C ASP A 211 8.42 19.91 26.10
N PRO A 212 8.54 20.68 25.01
CA PRO A 212 9.55 20.47 23.97
C PRO A 212 10.98 20.39 24.49
N HIS A 213 11.27 21.08 25.59
CA HIS A 213 12.60 21.14 26.23
C HIS A 213 12.79 20.11 27.34
N SER A 214 11.77 19.30 27.65
CA SER A 214 11.89 18.24 28.64
C SER A 214 12.89 17.14 28.20
N ALA A 215 13.50 16.50 29.20
CA ALA A 215 14.37 15.35 28.97
C ALA A 215 13.64 14.21 28.22
N GLY A 216 12.34 14.01 28.51
CA GLY A 216 11.50 13.02 27.83
C GLY A 216 11.33 13.31 26.34
N ALA A 217 11.02 14.55 25.97
CA ALA A 217 10.91 14.95 24.57
C ALA A 217 12.25 14.84 23.84
N ALA A 218 13.35 15.24 24.48
CA ALA A 218 14.70 15.10 23.93
C ALA A 218 15.09 13.63 23.68
N GLN A 219 14.79 12.75 24.64
CA GLN A 219 15.03 11.32 24.51
C GLN A 219 14.21 10.71 23.37
N ALA A 220 12.93 11.04 23.26
CA ALA A 220 12.05 10.54 22.22
C ALA A 220 12.52 10.96 20.80
N ARG A 221 12.96 12.23 20.64
CA ARG A 221 13.59 12.70 19.40
C ARG A 221 14.85 11.92 19.05
N SER A 222 15.72 11.68 20.04
CA SER A 222 16.96 10.91 19.85
C SER A 222 16.67 9.47 19.40
N GLN A 223 15.72 8.81 20.05
CA GLN A 223 15.27 7.46 19.68
C GLN A 223 14.67 7.43 18.28
N LEU A 224 13.83 8.42 17.92
CA LEU A 224 13.27 8.53 16.58
C LEU A 224 14.35 8.75 15.51
N LYS A 225 15.34 9.62 15.77
CA LYS A 225 16.48 9.85 14.87
C LYS A 225 17.26 8.55 14.61
N ALA A 226 17.63 7.84 15.67
CA ALA A 226 18.35 6.57 15.55
C ALA A 226 17.55 5.53 14.76
N HIS A 227 16.26 5.41 15.08
CA HIS A 227 15.35 4.47 14.42
C HIS A 227 15.14 4.77 12.92
N LEU A 228 15.03 6.04 12.55
CA LEU A 228 14.94 6.45 11.15
C LEU A 228 16.24 6.16 10.39
N ALA A 229 17.39 6.43 11.00
CA ALA A 229 18.70 6.14 10.40
C ALA A 229 18.87 4.64 10.12
N GLU A 230 18.51 3.77 11.07
CA GLU A 230 18.51 2.32 10.85
C GLU A 230 17.57 1.87 9.72
N THR A 231 16.53 2.67 9.43
CA THR A 231 15.50 2.33 8.43
C THR A 231 15.90 2.71 7.02
N GLU A 232 16.81 3.68 6.89
CA GLU A 232 17.46 3.96 5.63
C GLU A 232 18.36 2.81 5.17
N LEU A 233 18.87 1.99 6.10
CA LEU A 233 19.63 0.78 5.82
C LEU A 233 18.76 -0.38 5.31
N LEU A 234 17.43 -0.27 5.37
CA LEU A 234 16.49 -1.25 4.81
C LEU A 234 16.10 -0.92 3.35
N ARG A 235 16.96 -0.19 2.62
CA ARG A 235 16.76 0.12 1.20
C ARG A 235 17.17 -1.05 0.33
#